data_AF-A0A316G5A5-F1
#
_entry.id   AF-A0A316G5A5-F1
#
_cell.length_a   1.000
_cell.length_b   1.000
_cell.length_c   1.000
_cell.angle_alpha   90.00
_cell.angle_beta   90.00
_cell.angle_gamma   90.00
#
_symmetry.space_group_name_H-M   'P 1'
#
loop_
_entity.id
_entity.type
_entity.pdbx_description
1 polymer ?
#
loop_
_entity_poly.entity_id
_entity_poly.type
_entity_poly.pdbx_seq_one_letter_code
_entity_poly.pdbx_strand_id
1 'polypeptide(L)'
;MLFLLSDTGPDDALTRPRLGSHRIVARELASRGGEGMTLGELSADGYVSTADCEEVAATGAAGTVWLCHPFIVHAAQALRGRRPRFMAQPPLLPRGPQDPASPVQTAIRLAMQDGG
;
A
#
# COMPACT_ATOMS: atom_id res chain seq x y z
N MET A 1 -1.76 1.61 -6.60
CA MET A 1 -3.02 1.24 -7.27
C MET A 1 -2.82 -0.08 -7.98
N LEU A 2 -3.81 -0.97 -7.93
CA LEU A 2 -3.77 -2.29 -8.56
C LEU A 2 -4.96 -2.41 -9.53
N PHE A 3 -4.69 -2.53 -10.83
CA PHE A 3 -5.71 -2.86 -11.84
C PHE A 3 -5.70 -4.36 -12.08
N LEU A 4 -6.80 -5.02 -11.77
CA LEU A 4 -6.97 -6.44 -12.05
C LEU A 4 -7.45 -6.60 -13.50
N LEU A 5 -6.61 -7.18 -14.36
CA LEU A 5 -6.93 -7.42 -15.78
C LEU A 5 -7.50 -8.82 -16.03
N SER A 6 -7.53 -9.64 -14.98
CA SER A 6 -8.22 -10.93 -14.93
C SER A 6 -8.97 -11.05 -13.60
N ASP A 7 -9.95 -11.95 -13.55
CA ASP A 7 -10.55 -12.34 -12.28
C ASP A 7 -9.45 -12.84 -11.33
N THR A 8 -9.49 -12.35 -10.09
CA THR A 8 -8.50 -12.67 -9.06
C THR A 8 -9.24 -13.17 -7.83
N GLY A 9 -9.16 -14.47 -7.57
CA GLY A 9 -9.63 -15.11 -6.35
C GLY A 9 -8.52 -15.35 -5.31
N PRO A 10 -8.86 -16.01 -4.19
CA PRO A 10 -7.96 -16.30 -3.07
C PRO A 10 -6.66 -17.06 -3.46
N ASP A 11 -6.71 -17.89 -4.49
CA ASP A 11 -5.59 -18.72 -4.93
C ASP A 11 -4.83 -18.16 -6.14
N ASP A 12 -5.32 -17.08 -6.74
CA ASP A 12 -4.86 -16.53 -8.02
C ASP A 12 -3.72 -15.50 -7.82
N ALA A 13 -2.74 -15.83 -6.97
CA ALA A 13 -1.55 -15.00 -6.70
C ALA A 13 -1.84 -13.57 -6.23
N LEU A 14 -2.92 -13.34 -5.48
CA LEU A 14 -3.41 -12.01 -5.09
C LEU A 14 -2.38 -11.13 -4.34
N THR A 15 -2.67 -9.83 -4.27
CA THR A 15 -1.91 -8.89 -3.42
C THR A 15 -2.55 -8.80 -2.05
N ARG A 16 -1.72 -8.82 -0.99
CA ARG A 16 -2.15 -8.77 0.42
C ARG A 16 -1.73 -7.43 1.05
N PRO A 17 -2.54 -6.37 0.96
CA PRO A 17 -2.29 -5.15 1.71
C PRO A 17 -2.57 -5.33 3.21
N ARG A 18 -1.73 -4.70 4.03
CA ARG A 18 -1.92 -4.55 5.47
C ARG A 18 -2.75 -3.29 5.74
N LEU A 19 -3.98 -3.44 6.23
CA LEU A 19 -4.86 -2.31 6.54
C LEU A 19 -4.21 -1.39 7.57
N GLY A 20 -4.39 -0.07 7.40
CA GLY A 20 -3.83 0.92 8.32
C GLY A 20 -2.30 1.11 8.27
N SER A 21 -1.53 0.21 7.64
CA SER A 21 -0.05 0.27 7.60
C SER A 21 0.52 1.59 7.10
N HIS A 22 -0.18 2.26 6.18
CA HIS A 22 0.17 3.59 5.67
C HIS A 22 0.30 4.66 6.76
N ARG A 23 -0.40 4.53 7.89
CA ARG A 23 -0.31 5.45 9.04
C ARG A 23 0.96 5.21 9.84
N ILE A 24 1.35 3.94 10.01
CA ILE A 24 2.58 3.55 10.71
C ILE A 24 3.79 4.02 9.91
N VAL A 25 3.83 3.72 8.62
CA VAL A 25 4.88 4.18 7.70
C VAL A 25 4.96 5.72 7.64
N ALA A 26 3.81 6.42 7.69
CA ALA A 26 3.82 7.88 7.75
C ALA A 26 4.54 8.43 9.00
N ARG A 27 4.37 7.79 10.17
CA ARG A 27 5.04 8.19 11.42
C ARG A 27 6.54 7.91 11.37
N GLU A 28 6.94 6.77 10.82
CA GLU A 28 8.36 6.42 10.63
C GLU A 28 9.05 7.45 9.75
N LEU A 29 8.45 7.79 8.60
CA LEU A 29 9.00 8.79 7.69
C LEU A 29 9.01 10.19 8.31
N ALA A 30 8.01 10.55 9.11
CA ALA A 30 7.97 11.85 9.78
C ALA A 30 9.15 12.05 10.74
N SER A 31 9.66 10.99 11.36
CA SER A 31 10.86 11.05 12.22
C SER A 31 12.14 11.45 11.47
N ARG A 32 12.16 11.25 10.14
CA ARG A 32 13.30 11.56 9.25
C ARG A 32 13.17 12.90 8.54
N GLY A 33 12.00 13.54 8.62
CA GLY A 33 11.76 14.88 8.06
C GLY A 33 12.11 14.98 6.57
N GLY A 34 12.80 16.06 6.20
CA GLY A 34 13.15 16.35 4.80
C GLY A 34 14.24 15.45 4.21
N GLU A 35 15.02 14.74 5.01
CA GLU A 35 16.01 13.77 4.49
C GLU A 35 15.33 12.53 3.91
N GLY A 36 14.17 12.17 4.45
CA GLY A 36 13.42 10.99 4.03
C GLY A 36 14.15 9.68 4.31
N MET A 37 13.72 8.63 3.61
CA MET A 37 14.32 7.30 3.65
C MET A 37 14.32 6.72 2.24
N THR A 38 15.37 5.99 1.91
CA THR A 38 15.36 5.07 0.77
C THR A 38 14.44 3.89 1.05
N LEU A 39 13.98 3.21 -0.01
CA LEU A 39 13.18 1.99 0.14
C LEU A 39 13.94 0.89 0.90
N GLY A 40 15.26 0.82 0.74
CA GLY A 40 16.10 -0.16 1.44
C GLY A 40 16.17 0.11 2.95
N GLU A 41 16.28 1.38 3.36
CA GLU A 41 16.23 1.75 4.77
C GLU A 41 14.85 1.47 5.38
N LEU A 42 13.78 1.83 4.68
CA LEU A 42 12.42 1.63 5.15
C LEU A 42 12.05 0.14 5.27
N SER A 43 12.61 -0.72 4.41
CA SER A 43 12.32 -2.16 4.42
C SER A 43 13.36 -3.00 5.16
N ALA A 44 14.33 -2.37 5.84
CA ALA A 44 15.48 -3.04 6.44
C ALA A 44 15.09 -4.12 7.49
N ASP A 45 14.00 -3.90 8.21
CA ASP A 45 13.45 -4.83 9.20
C ASP A 45 12.27 -5.67 8.67
N GLY A 46 11.98 -5.57 7.37
CA GLY A 46 10.84 -6.25 6.75
C GLY A 46 9.47 -5.65 7.09
N TYR A 47 9.40 -4.37 7.47
CA TYR A 47 8.18 -3.69 7.90
C TYR A 47 7.58 -4.30 9.17
N VAL A 48 8.42 -4.69 10.12
CA VAL A 48 8.00 -5.38 11.36
C VAL A 48 7.02 -4.56 12.18
N SER A 49 7.12 -3.22 12.14
CA SER A 49 6.20 -2.29 12.79
C SER A 49 4.75 -2.40 12.32
N THR A 50 4.51 -3.03 11.16
CA THR A 50 3.19 -3.25 10.59
C THR A 50 2.71 -4.69 10.71
N ALA A 51 3.43 -5.56 11.44
CA ALA A 51 3.12 -6.99 11.53
C ALA A 51 1.73 -7.28 12.13
N ASP A 52 1.25 -6.43 13.03
CA ASP A 52 -0.05 -6.57 13.69
C ASP A 52 -1.22 -6.02 12.86
N CYS A 53 -0.94 -5.38 11.72
CA CYS A 53 -1.99 -4.91 10.83
C CYS A 53 -2.74 -6.09 10.20
N GLU A 54 -4.07 -5.99 10.14
CA GLU A 54 -4.90 -6.95 9.40
C GLU A 54 -4.46 -7.02 7.92
N GLU A 55 -4.16 -8.22 7.44
CA GLU A 55 -3.95 -8.47 6.02
C GLU A 55 -5.26 -8.82 5.34
N VAL A 56 -5.61 -8.08 4.27
CA VAL A 56 -6.79 -8.39 3.44
C VAL A 56 -6.39 -8.87 2.07
N ALA A 57 -7.29 -9.60 1.43
CA ALA A 57 -7.08 -10.13 0.09
C ALA A 57 -7.57 -9.14 -0.98
N ALA A 58 -6.65 -8.64 -1.84
CA ALA A 58 -7.02 -7.78 -2.96
C ALA A 58 -7.58 -8.60 -4.14
N THR A 59 -8.82 -9.08 -3.99
CA THR A 59 -9.55 -9.89 -4.98
C THR A 59 -10.55 -9.05 -5.77
N GLY A 60 -11.08 -9.60 -6.86
CA GLY A 60 -12.14 -8.99 -7.65
C GLY A 60 -12.23 -9.55 -9.06
N ALA A 61 -13.31 -9.21 -9.77
CA ALA A 61 -13.45 -9.51 -11.18
C ALA A 61 -12.49 -8.65 -12.03
N ALA A 62 -12.20 -9.07 -13.27
CA ALA A 62 -11.48 -8.26 -14.23
C ALA A 62 -12.10 -6.85 -14.35
N GLY A 63 -11.26 -5.81 -14.32
CA GLY A 63 -11.66 -4.40 -14.26
C GLY A 63 -11.73 -3.82 -12.86
N THR A 64 -11.61 -4.63 -11.79
CA THR A 64 -11.55 -4.12 -10.41
C THR A 64 -10.28 -3.29 -10.20
N VAL A 65 -10.43 -2.14 -9.55
CA VAL A 65 -9.32 -1.25 -9.19
C VAL A 65 -9.22 -1.10 -7.68
N TRP A 66 -8.07 -1.48 -7.12
CA TRP A 66 -7.71 -1.18 -5.74
C TRP A 66 -6.90 0.12 -5.70
N LEU A 67 -7.52 1.21 -5.25
CA LEU A 67 -6.83 2.48 -5.03
C LEU A 67 -6.25 2.51 -3.61
N CYS A 68 -4.93 2.47 -3.50
CA CYS A 68 -4.23 2.40 -2.21
C CYS A 68 -3.39 3.65 -1.98
N HIS A 69 -3.26 4.04 -0.70
CA HIS A 69 -2.30 5.05 -0.27
C HIS A 69 -0.87 4.63 -0.65
N PRO A 70 0.03 5.55 -1.08
CA PRO A 70 1.39 5.22 -1.50
C PRO A 70 2.24 4.53 -0.42
N PHE A 71 1.89 4.71 0.85
CA PHE A 71 2.58 4.10 2.00
C PHE A 71 2.00 2.75 2.44
N ILE A 72 1.07 2.14 1.70
CA ILE A 72 0.52 0.84 2.09
C ILE A 72 1.60 -0.25 2.01
N VAL A 73 1.86 -0.95 3.11
CA VAL A 73 2.67 -2.16 3.09
C VAL A 73 1.81 -3.28 2.50
N HIS A 74 2.38 -4.00 1.54
CA HIS A 74 1.69 -5.08 0.86
C HIS A 74 2.68 -6.12 0.36
N ALA A 75 2.20 -7.35 0.21
CA ALA A 75 2.98 -8.45 -0.34
C ALA A 75 2.23 -9.13 -1.48
N ALA A 76 2.97 -9.72 -2.43
CA ALA A 76 2.39 -10.67 -3.37
C ALA A 76 2.19 -12.03 -2.68
N GLN A 77 1.23 -12.81 -3.16
CA GLN A 77 1.11 -14.23 -2.87
C GLN A 77 1.61 -15.04 -4.07
N ALA A 78 2.29 -16.16 -3.82
CA ALA A 78 2.56 -17.13 -4.87
C ALA A 78 1.26 -17.65 -5.49
N LEU A 79 1.28 -18.00 -6.78
CA LEU A 79 0.16 -18.66 -7.43
C LEU A 79 -0.05 -20.04 -6.78
N ARG A 80 -1.22 -20.25 -6.19
CA ARG A 80 -1.63 -21.55 -5.62
C ARG A 80 -2.62 -22.28 -6.52
N GLY A 81 -3.38 -21.53 -7.32
CA GLY A 81 -4.29 -22.04 -8.31
C GLY A 81 -3.60 -22.43 -9.63
N ARG A 82 -4.41 -22.55 -10.69
CA ARG A 82 -3.95 -22.93 -12.04
C ARG A 82 -4.12 -21.82 -13.08
N ARG A 83 -4.77 -20.72 -12.71
CA ARG A 83 -5.06 -19.61 -13.63
C ARG A 83 -4.04 -18.49 -13.42
N PRO A 84 -3.34 -18.05 -14.47
CA PRO A 84 -2.46 -16.89 -14.36
C PRO A 84 -3.28 -15.63 -14.06
N ARG A 85 -2.74 -14.78 -13.18
CA ARG A 85 -3.30 -13.45 -12.89
C ARG A 85 -2.58 -12.40 -13.72
N PHE A 86 -3.35 -11.57 -14.42
CA PHE A 86 -2.85 -10.39 -15.12
C PHE A 86 -3.23 -9.14 -14.34
N MET A 87 -2.26 -8.26 -14.09
CA MET A 87 -2.50 -6.99 -13.41
C MET A 87 -1.54 -5.91 -13.88
N ALA A 88 -1.94 -4.66 -13.68
CA ALA A 88 -1.09 -3.50 -13.90
C ALA A 88 -1.05 -2.60 -12.67
N GLN A 89 0.06 -1.88 -12.50
CA GLN A 89 0.23 -0.86 -11.47
C GLN A 89 0.62 0.46 -12.13
N PRO A 90 -0.27 1.07 -12.93
CA PRO A 90 0.06 2.36 -13.53
C PRO A 90 0.34 3.39 -12.42
N PRO A 91 1.42 4.16 -12.55
CA PRO A 91 1.77 5.13 -11.52
C PRO A 91 0.75 6.27 -11.52
N LEU A 92 0.36 6.72 -10.32
CA LEU A 92 -0.42 7.93 -10.15
C LEU A 92 0.51 9.06 -9.71
N LEU A 93 1.15 9.69 -10.70
CA LEU A 93 2.12 10.74 -10.43
C LEU A 93 1.41 12.04 -10.00
N PRO A 94 1.97 12.77 -9.01
CA PRO A 94 1.52 14.12 -8.70
C PRO A 94 1.55 15.02 -9.94
N ARG A 95 0.50 15.83 -10.14
CA ARG A 95 0.49 16.89 -11.17
C ARG A 95 1.16 18.20 -10.70
N GLY A 96 1.62 18.23 -9.46
CA GLY A 96 2.22 19.38 -8.78
C GLY A 96 2.40 19.09 -7.29
N PRO A 97 2.68 20.12 -6.47
CA PRO A 97 2.67 19.99 -5.02
C PRO A 97 1.37 19.34 -4.54
N GLN A 98 1.47 18.49 -3.53
CA GLN A 98 0.27 17.85 -2.96
C GLN A 98 -0.58 18.90 -2.27
N ASP A 99 -1.85 18.97 -2.65
CA ASP A 99 -2.86 19.75 -1.92
C ASP A 99 -2.90 19.23 -0.47
N PRO A 100 -2.73 20.10 0.55
CA PRO A 100 -2.90 19.71 1.95
C PRO A 100 -4.26 19.06 2.24
N ALA A 101 -5.31 19.38 1.49
CA ALA A 101 -6.64 18.79 1.60
C ALA A 101 -6.81 17.47 0.83
N SER A 102 -5.80 17.02 0.08
CA SER A 102 -5.86 15.74 -0.64
C SER A 102 -6.07 14.56 0.31
N PRO A 103 -6.70 13.45 -0.15
CA PRO A 103 -6.86 12.25 0.68
C PRO A 103 -5.53 11.70 1.21
N VAL A 104 -4.46 11.80 0.43
CA VAL A 104 -3.10 11.40 0.82
C VAL A 104 -2.59 12.25 1.98
N GLN A 105 -2.62 13.58 1.84
CA GLN A 105 -2.15 14.48 2.91
C GLN A 105 -3.02 14.41 4.16
N THR A 106 -4.32 14.23 3.99
CA THR A 106 -5.25 14.04 5.11
C THR A 106 -4.92 12.77 5.89
N ALA A 107 -4.68 11.66 5.21
CA ALA A 107 -4.31 10.40 5.87
C ALA A 107 -2.99 10.50 6.66
N ILE A 108 -1.98 11.16 6.08
CA ILE A 108 -0.69 11.43 6.75
C ILE A 108 -0.91 12.30 7.99
N ARG A 109 -1.65 13.40 7.87
CA ARG A 109 -1.91 14.31 9.01
C ARG A 109 -2.64 13.62 10.15
N LEU A 110 -3.68 12.85 9.84
CA LEU A 110 -4.41 12.06 10.83
C LEU A 110 -3.49 11.02 11.49
N ALA A 111 -2.56 10.42 10.75
CA ALA A 111 -1.61 9.47 11.32
C ALA A 111 -0.73 10.13 12.40
N MET A 112 -0.32 11.38 12.18
CA MET A 112 0.51 12.15 13.11
C MET A 112 -0.25 12.64 14.35
N GLN A 113 -1.58 12.72 14.28
CA GLN A 113 -2.44 13.15 15.39
C GLN A 113 -2.79 12.01 16.34
N ASP A 114 -3.02 10.80 15.82
CA ASP A 114 -3.43 9.63 16.60
C ASP A 114 -2.25 8.90 17.28
N GLY A 115 -1.14 9.62 17.55
CA GLY A 115 0.07 9.11 18.20
C GLY A 115 0.29 9.64 19.61
N GLY A 116 -0.74 10.22 20.23
CA GLY A 116 -0.76 10.68 21.62
C GLY A 116 -1.46 9.69 22.54
#